data_AF-A0A920DHM0-F1
#
_entry.id   AF-A0A920DHM0-F1
#
_cell.length_a   1.000
_cell.length_b   1.000
_cell.length_c   1.000
_cell.angle_alpha   90.00
_cell.angle_beta   90.00
_cell.angle_gamma   90.00
#
_symmetry.space_group_name_H-M   'P 1'
#
loop_
_entity.id
_entity.type
_entity.pdbx_description
1 polymer ?
#
loop_
_entity_poly.entity_id
_entity_poly.type
_entity_poly.pdbx_seq_one_letter_code
_entity_poly.pdbx_strand_id
1 'polypeptide(L)'
;MNKEFNSSNEVIVEFCGEYPTDFENKDISSDPNFVFQNDPTYAAVKLFDIDGNSVFVNSFFECQHYVKGDGIIFLPKRNESFYHNSLFIFSVVSVILGFVIIKNIFNLALQMIKVQQLKVIK
;
A
#
# COMPACT_ATOMS: atom_id res chain seq x y z
N MET A 1 -15.49 -4.38 -6.80
CA MET A 1 -16.43 -5.49 -6.58
C MET A 1 -16.92 -5.31 -5.16
N ASN A 2 -18.10 -4.70 -5.02
CA ASN A 2 -18.62 -4.26 -3.73
C ASN A 2 -19.43 -5.43 -3.17
N LYS A 3 -18.85 -6.17 -2.23
CA LYS A 3 -19.56 -7.23 -1.53
C LYS A 3 -20.33 -6.56 -0.41
N GLU A 4 -21.63 -6.40 -0.63
CA GLU A 4 -22.56 -5.96 0.40
C GLU A 4 -22.63 -7.06 1.45
N PHE A 5 -22.32 -6.70 2.69
CA PHE A 5 -21.95 -7.65 3.70
C PHE A 5 -23.09 -7.78 4.72
N ASN A 6 -23.83 -8.90 4.65
CA ASN A 6 -25.16 -9.05 5.25
C ASN A 6 -25.17 -9.53 6.72
N SER A 7 -24.03 -9.60 7.40
CA SER A 7 -23.98 -9.88 8.84
C SER A 7 -22.66 -9.39 9.43
N SER A 8 -22.71 -8.59 10.48
CA SER A 8 -21.53 -8.05 11.18
C SER A 8 -20.53 -9.14 11.58
N ASN A 9 -21.01 -10.37 11.82
CA ASN A 9 -20.19 -11.51 12.22
C ASN A 9 -19.32 -12.04 11.08
N GLU A 10 -19.86 -12.13 9.88
CA GLU A 10 -19.09 -12.61 8.73
C GLU A 10 -17.94 -11.60 8.41
N VAL A 11 -18.11 -10.28 8.70
CA VAL A 11 -17.11 -9.23 8.41
C VAL A 11 -15.93 -9.45 9.34
N ILE A 12 -16.25 -9.69 10.60
CA ILE A 12 -15.26 -9.99 11.63
C ILE A 12 -14.49 -11.26 11.26
N VAL A 13 -15.16 -12.30 10.77
CA VAL A 13 -14.45 -13.53 10.35
C VAL A 13 -13.52 -13.26 9.16
N GLU A 14 -13.96 -12.47 8.18
CA GLU A 14 -13.13 -12.13 7.02
C GLU A 14 -11.86 -11.34 7.40
N PHE A 15 -11.98 -10.36 8.31
CA PHE A 15 -10.86 -9.49 8.65
C PHE A 15 -10.04 -9.96 9.85
N CYS A 16 -10.69 -10.52 10.87
CA CYS A 16 -10.08 -10.89 12.14
C CYS A 16 -9.83 -12.39 12.30
N GLY A 17 -10.43 -13.23 11.45
CA GLY A 17 -10.37 -14.69 11.56
C GLY A 17 -11.54 -15.30 12.35
N GLU A 18 -11.53 -16.63 12.47
CA GLU A 18 -12.57 -17.35 13.21
C GLU A 18 -12.59 -16.99 14.69
N TYR A 19 -13.78 -17.07 15.30
CA TYR A 19 -13.95 -16.79 16.72
C TYR A 19 -13.24 -17.87 17.57
N PRO A 20 -12.39 -17.48 18.54
CA PRO A 20 -11.85 -18.41 19.53
C PRO A 20 -12.97 -19.11 20.31
N THR A 21 -12.77 -20.38 20.69
CA THR A 21 -13.77 -21.16 21.43
C THR A 21 -14.15 -20.55 22.78
N ASP A 22 -13.20 -19.86 23.43
CA ASP A 22 -13.38 -19.23 24.74
C ASP A 22 -13.56 -17.71 24.63
N PHE A 23 -14.05 -17.22 23.49
CA PHE A 23 -14.23 -15.78 23.28
C PHE A 23 -15.39 -15.23 24.10
N GLU A 24 -15.08 -14.34 25.04
CA GLU A 24 -16.05 -13.55 25.78
C GLU A 24 -16.03 -12.09 25.31
N ASN A 25 -17.16 -11.59 24.83
CA ASN A 25 -17.30 -10.20 24.46
C ASN A 25 -17.51 -9.34 25.71
N LYS A 26 -16.46 -8.65 26.15
CA LYS A 26 -16.51 -7.74 27.30
C LYS A 26 -16.92 -6.34 26.83
N ASP A 27 -17.88 -5.74 27.54
CA ASP A 27 -18.23 -4.33 27.31
C ASP A 27 -17.17 -3.44 27.95
N ILE A 28 -16.45 -2.70 27.10
CA ILE A 28 -15.38 -1.77 27.49
C ILE A 28 -15.83 -0.31 27.37
N SER A 29 -17.09 -0.05 27.01
CA SER A 29 -17.59 1.32 26.76
C SER A 29 -17.57 2.22 27.99
N SER A 30 -17.41 1.65 29.19
CA SER A 30 -17.43 2.39 30.47
C SER A 30 -16.04 2.65 31.05
N ASP A 31 -14.95 2.12 30.47
CA ASP A 31 -13.59 2.29 31.00
C ASP A 31 -12.71 3.12 30.05
N PRO A 32 -12.52 4.42 30.32
CA PRO A 32 -11.69 5.29 29.48
C PRO A 32 -10.19 4.99 29.56
N ASN A 33 -9.75 4.17 30.52
CA ASN A 33 -8.36 3.75 30.68
C ASN A 33 -8.13 2.32 30.20
N PHE A 34 -9.09 1.72 29.52
CA PHE A 34 -8.96 0.37 29.01
C PHE A 34 -7.83 0.29 27.97
N VAL A 35 -6.96 -0.69 28.13
CA VAL A 35 -5.88 -0.99 27.18
C VAL A 35 -6.05 -2.42 26.70
N PHE A 36 -6.09 -2.60 25.38
CA PHE A 36 -6.14 -3.92 24.77
C PHE A 36 -4.90 -4.74 25.16
N GLN A 37 -5.13 -5.99 25.57
CA GLN A 37 -4.04 -6.91 25.89
C GLN A 37 -3.62 -7.66 24.62
N ASN A 38 -2.31 -7.72 24.40
CA ASN A 38 -1.73 -8.48 23.30
C ASN A 38 -1.96 -9.98 23.52
N ASP A 39 -2.42 -10.68 22.48
CA ASP A 39 -2.51 -12.14 22.43
C ASP A 39 -1.33 -12.68 21.60
N PRO A 40 -0.32 -13.32 22.25
CA PRO A 40 0.85 -13.85 21.54
C PRO A 40 0.53 -14.92 20.49
N THR A 41 -0.65 -15.55 20.57
CA THR A 41 -1.09 -16.59 19.64
C THR A 41 -1.86 -16.02 18.44
N TYR A 42 -2.24 -14.75 18.51
CA TYR A 42 -2.94 -14.05 17.46
C TYR A 42 -1.95 -13.44 16.46
N ALA A 43 -2.11 -13.78 15.18
CA ALA A 43 -1.31 -13.17 14.13
C ALA A 43 -1.73 -11.70 13.99
N ALA A 44 -0.76 -10.78 14.08
CA ALA A 44 -1.04 -9.35 13.98
C ALA A 44 -1.71 -9.02 12.63
N VAL A 45 -2.87 -8.36 12.70
CA VAL A 45 -3.65 -7.96 11.52
C VAL A 45 -3.51 -6.45 11.34
N LYS A 46 -3.38 -6.02 10.08
CA LYS A 46 -3.41 -4.61 9.73
C LYS A 46 -4.81 -4.21 9.29
N LEU A 47 -5.43 -3.28 9.99
CA LEU A 47 -6.75 -2.74 9.67
C LEU A 47 -6.62 -1.34 9.06
N PHE A 48 -7.57 -0.92 8.22
CA PHE A 48 -7.65 0.44 7.71
C PHE A 48 -9.05 1.03 7.85
N ASP A 49 -9.12 2.28 8.24
CA ASP A 49 -10.37 3.04 8.26
C ASP A 49 -10.71 3.61 6.87
N ILE A 50 -11.86 4.30 6.80
CA ILE A 50 -12.35 4.95 5.57
C ILE A 50 -11.46 6.10 5.08
N ASP A 51 -10.69 6.71 5.99
CA ASP A 51 -9.78 7.82 5.71
C ASP A 51 -8.40 7.31 5.27
N GLY A 52 -8.18 5.99 5.31
CA GLY A 52 -6.95 5.33 4.92
C GLY A 52 -5.86 5.34 5.99
N ASN A 53 -6.19 5.70 7.23
CA ASN A 53 -5.31 5.44 8.37
C ASN A 53 -5.24 3.94 8.62
N SER A 54 -4.17 3.49 9.26
CA SER A 54 -3.99 2.07 9.55
C SER A 54 -3.50 1.81 10.96
N VAL A 55 -4.00 0.73 11.54
CA VAL A 55 -3.58 0.24 12.86
C VAL A 55 -3.21 -1.24 12.75
N PHE A 56 -2.21 -1.66 13.52
CA PHE A 56 -1.90 -3.06 13.72
C PHE A 56 -2.52 -3.50 15.04
N VAL A 57 -3.38 -4.52 14.97
CA VAL A 57 -4.04 -5.11 16.13
C VAL A 57 -3.41 -6.46 16.45
N ASN A 58 -3.28 -6.76 17.74
CA ASN A 58 -2.57 -7.96 18.19
C ASN A 58 -3.46 -8.86 19.08
N SER A 59 -4.78 -8.68 19.04
CA SER A 59 -5.72 -9.63 19.62
C SER A 59 -7.01 -9.66 18.82
N PHE A 60 -7.72 -10.80 18.86
CA PHE A 60 -9.03 -10.93 18.21
C PHE A 60 -10.06 -9.96 18.79
N PHE A 61 -10.04 -9.75 20.11
CA PHE A 61 -10.94 -8.83 20.80
C PHE A 61 -10.74 -7.38 20.32
N GLU A 62 -9.49 -6.94 20.21
CA GLU A 62 -9.13 -5.62 19.66
C GLU A 62 -9.58 -5.50 18.20
N CYS A 63 -9.25 -6.48 17.36
CA CYS A 63 -9.64 -6.47 15.95
C CYS A 63 -11.16 -6.35 15.77
N GLN A 64 -11.92 -7.16 16.50
CA GLN A 64 -13.38 -7.12 16.46
C GLN A 64 -13.93 -5.76 16.91
N HIS A 65 -13.35 -5.17 17.95
CA HIS A 65 -13.79 -3.88 18.48
C HIS A 65 -13.69 -2.80 17.39
N TYR A 66 -12.56 -2.73 16.70
CA TYR A 66 -12.39 -1.81 15.57
C TYR A 66 -13.35 -2.10 14.42
N VAL A 67 -13.51 -3.38 14.02
CA VAL A 67 -14.41 -3.77 12.92
C VAL A 67 -15.87 -3.41 13.21
N LYS A 68 -16.32 -3.58 14.46
CA LYS A 68 -17.68 -3.26 14.89
C LYS A 68 -17.90 -1.75 15.07
N GLY A 69 -16.91 -1.05 15.64
CA GLY A 69 -17.02 0.36 16.01
C GLY A 69 -16.99 1.30 14.81
N ASP A 70 -16.01 1.12 13.92
CA ASP A 70 -15.77 2.07 12.84
C ASP A 70 -16.56 1.77 11.57
N GLY A 71 -17.17 0.57 11.48
CA GLY A 71 -18.02 0.20 10.36
C GLY A 71 -17.26 0.10 9.04
N ILE A 72 -17.01 -1.13 8.60
CA ILE A 72 -16.33 -1.47 7.34
C ILE A 72 -14.87 -0.99 7.32
N ILE A 73 -14.03 -1.83 7.89
CA ILE A 73 -12.58 -1.73 7.76
C ILE A 73 -12.20 -2.33 6.42
N PHE A 74 -11.64 -1.52 5.54
CA PHE A 74 -11.16 -2.01 4.26
C PHE A 74 -9.76 -2.57 4.47
N LEU A 75 -9.48 -3.76 3.95
CA LEU A 75 -8.14 -4.02 3.44
C LEU A 75 -8.16 -3.45 2.02
N PRO A 76 -7.75 -2.20 1.75
CA PRO A 76 -7.35 -1.91 0.39
C PRO A 76 -6.23 -2.92 0.13
N LYS A 77 -6.50 -3.93 -0.70
CA LYS A 77 -5.45 -4.68 -1.39
C LYS A 77 -4.73 -3.64 -2.24
N ARG A 78 -3.87 -2.86 -1.60
CA ARG A 78 -2.93 -1.95 -2.23
C ARG A 78 -2.08 -2.89 -3.06
N ASN A 79 -2.29 -2.83 -4.36
CA ASN A 79 -1.55 -3.67 -5.28
C ASN A 79 -0.14 -3.09 -5.39
N GLU A 80 0.66 -3.31 -4.35
CA GLU A 80 2.02 -2.78 -4.24
C GLU A 80 2.85 -3.22 -5.45
N SER A 81 2.63 -4.46 -5.91
CA SER A 81 3.20 -5.01 -7.13
C SER A 81 2.87 -4.17 -8.37
N PHE A 82 1.64 -3.65 -8.50
CA PHE A 82 1.29 -2.75 -9.60
C PHE A 82 2.11 -1.46 -9.59
N TYR A 83 2.26 -0.81 -8.43
CA TYR A 83 3.04 0.42 -8.32
C TYR A 83 4.53 0.18 -8.56
N HIS A 84 5.09 -0.89 -7.98
CA HIS A 84 6.48 -1.28 -8.21
C HIS A 84 6.75 -1.58 -9.69
N ASN A 85 5.89 -2.35 -10.34
CA ASN A 85 6.01 -2.66 -11.77
C ASN A 85 5.90 -1.41 -12.63
N SER A 86 4.97 -0.50 -12.30
CA SER A 86 4.81 0.76 -13.02
C SER A 86 6.06 1.64 -12.91
N LEU A 87 6.59 1.82 -11.70
CA LEU A 87 7.82 2.59 -11.46
C LEU A 87 9.02 1.95 -12.15
N PHE A 88 9.13 0.63 -12.14
CA PHE A 88 10.18 -0.09 -12.85
C PHE A 88 10.15 0.19 -14.35
N ILE A 89 8.97 0.09 -14.99
CA ILE A 89 8.81 0.40 -16.42
C ILE A 89 9.19 1.85 -16.71
N PHE A 90 8.73 2.80 -15.89
CA PHE A 90 9.10 4.21 -16.07
C PHE A 90 10.60 4.44 -15.94
N SER A 91 11.29 3.76 -15.01
CA SER A 91 12.73 3.86 -14.86
C SER A 91 13.49 3.35 -16.09
N VAL A 92 13.08 2.20 -16.65
CA VAL A 92 13.71 1.61 -17.84
C VAL A 92 13.50 2.50 -19.06
N VAL A 93 12.28 3.00 -19.27
CA VAL A 93 11.95 3.91 -20.37
C VAL A 93 12.74 5.21 -20.25
N SER A 94 12.86 5.77 -19.05
CA SER A 94 13.66 6.96 -18.77
C SER A 94 15.13 6.78 -19.17
N VAL A 95 15.74 5.66 -18.82
CA VAL A 95 17.15 5.37 -19.17
C VAL A 95 17.34 5.25 -20.68
N ILE A 96 16.43 4.55 -21.38
CA ILE A 96 16.49 4.39 -22.83
C ILE A 96 16.35 5.76 -23.54
N LEU A 97 15.36 6.56 -23.14
CA LEU A 97 15.15 7.90 -23.68
C LEU A 97 16.37 8.80 -23.40
N GLY A 98 16.91 8.75 -22.19
CA GLY A 98 18.13 9.48 -21.81
C GLY A 98 19.31 9.12 -22.70
N PHE A 99 19.54 7.84 -22.96
CA PHE A 99 20.60 7.38 -23.85
C PHE A 99 20.43 7.89 -25.29
N VAL A 100 19.21 7.84 -25.84
CA VAL A 100 18.91 8.34 -27.18
C VAL A 100 19.14 9.85 -27.28
N ILE A 101 18.71 10.62 -26.27
CA ILE A 101 18.90 12.07 -26.22
C ILE A 101 20.39 12.42 -26.16
N ILE A 102 21.14 11.78 -25.26
CA ILE A 102 22.60 12.00 -25.14
C ILE A 102 23.31 11.69 -26.45
N LYS A 103 22.98 10.56 -27.09
CA LYS A 103 23.55 10.20 -28.39
C LYS A 103 23.24 11.22 -29.47
N ASN A 104 22.00 11.74 -29.51
CA ASN A 104 21.61 12.72 -30.51
C ASN A 104 22.34 14.07 -30.31
N ILE A 105 22.47 14.53 -29.07
CA ILE A 105 23.23 15.74 -28.73
C ILE A 105 24.71 15.58 -29.13
N PHE A 106 25.30 14.42 -28.83
CA PHE A 106 26.70 14.15 -29.19
C PHE A 106 26.91 14.15 -30.72
N ASN A 107 25.99 13.55 -31.48
CA ASN A 107 26.05 13.56 -32.94
C ASN A 107 25.94 14.98 -33.53
N LEU A 108 25.04 15.81 -33.00
CA LEU A 108 24.92 17.21 -33.42
C LEU A 108 26.20 18.00 -33.10
N ALA A 109 26.78 17.80 -31.93
CA ALA A 109 28.06 18.42 -31.57
C ALA A 109 29.19 18.01 -32.54
N LEU A 110 29.27 16.73 -32.91
CA LEU A 110 30.24 16.23 -33.87
C LEU A 110 30.06 16.86 -35.27
N GLN A 111 28.82 17.02 -35.73
CA GLN A 111 28.52 17.68 -37.00
C GLN A 111 28.95 19.16 -36.98
N MET A 112 28.69 19.88 -35.89
CA MET A 112 29.12 21.28 -35.76
C MET A 112 30.64 21.42 -35.82
N ILE A 113 31.40 20.53 -35.16
CA ILE A 113 32.87 20.55 -35.21
C ILE A 113 33.37 20.34 -36.64
N LYS A 114 32.82 19.38 -37.40
CA LYS A 114 33.21 19.15 -38.81
C LYS A 114 32.95 20.37 -39.70
N VAL A 115 31.83 21.06 -39.53
CA VAL A 115 31.49 22.27 -40.29
C VAL A 115 32.45 23.42 -39.98
N GLN A 116 32.85 23.58 -38.71
CA GLN A 116 33.83 24.60 -38.31
C GLN A 116 35.20 24.36 -38.98
N GLN A 117 35.67 23.11 -39.02
CA GLN A 117 36.95 22.77 -39.68
C GLN A 117 36.92 23.06 -41.19
N LEU A 118 35.80 22.78 -41.87
CA LEU A 118 35.64 23.07 -43.31
C LEU A 118 35.66 24.57 -43.66
N LYS A 119 35.20 25.44 -42.74
CA LYS A 119 35.25 26.90 -42.92
C LYS A 119 36.65 27.50 -42.77
N VAL A 120 37.57 26.82 -42.10
CA VAL A 120 38.95 27.31 -41.88
C VAL A 120 39.87 27.01 -43.07
N ILE A 121 39.52 26.02 -43.90
CA ILE A 121 40.35 25.56 -45.03
C ILE A 121 39.99 26.26 -46.37
N LYS A 122 38.86 26.97 -46.43
CA LYS A 122 38.47 27.81 -47.57
C LYS A 122 38.76 29.28 -47.30
#